data_AF-A0A9D8TG34-F1
#
_entry.id   AF-A0A9D8TG34-F1
#
_cell.length_a   1.000
_cell.length_b   1.000
_cell.length_c   1.000
_cell.angle_alpha   90.00
_cell.angle_beta   90.00
_cell.angle_gamma   90.00
#
_symmetry.space_group_name_H-M   'P 1'
#
loop_
_entity.id
_entity.type
_entity.pdbx_description
1 polymer ?
#
loop_
_entity_poly.entity_id
_entity_poly.type
_entity_poly.pdbx_seq_one_letter_code
_entity_poly.pdbx_strand_id
1 'polypeptide(L)'
;QEAEKTTRSGYPMLRAMYLMHPDDLVCRHIDDQYYFGDDFLVAPVMNSQGVRSVYLPEGKWVNFFTKETFEGPCWLKDIQVPLEEMPVYVRQGASIPMYPQAVACTDEMDMSKAINVVF
;
A
#
# COMPACT_ATOMS: atom_id res chain seq x y z
N GLN A 1 -5.59 -8.48 11.59
CA GLN A 1 -4.16 -8.45 11.99
C GLN A 1 -3.74 -7.03 12.32
N GLU A 2 -3.73 -6.11 11.35
CA GLU A 2 -3.34 -4.70 11.60
C GLU A 2 -4.18 -3.97 12.67
N ALA A 3 -5.49 -4.22 12.71
CA ALA A 3 -6.35 -3.64 13.75
C ALA A 3 -5.97 -4.09 15.17
N GLU A 4 -5.61 -5.36 15.35
CA GLU A 4 -5.13 -5.88 16.63
C GLU A 4 -3.76 -5.27 16.98
N LYS A 5 -2.86 -5.20 15.99
CA LYS A 5 -1.54 -4.57 16.13
C LYS A 5 -1.66 -3.11 16.59
N THR A 6 -2.60 -2.37 15.99
CA THR A 6 -2.89 -0.97 16.35
C THR A 6 -3.26 -0.84 17.81
N THR A 7 -4.23 -1.65 18.28
CA THR A 7 -4.67 -1.64 19.68
C THR A 7 -3.54 -2.01 20.65
N ARG A 8 -2.69 -2.96 20.29
CA ARG A 8 -1.63 -3.46 21.19
C ARG A 8 -0.40 -2.57 21.25
N SER A 9 -0.04 -1.91 20.16
CA SER A 9 1.23 -1.18 20.02
C SER A 9 1.09 0.33 19.94
N GLY A 10 -0.11 0.83 19.62
CA GLY A 10 -0.33 2.24 19.33
C GLY A 10 0.12 2.67 17.92
N TYR A 11 0.70 1.78 17.12
CA TYR A 11 0.99 2.08 15.72
C TYR A 11 -0.31 2.31 14.94
N PRO A 12 -0.47 3.42 14.21
CA PRO A 12 -1.68 3.66 13.46
C PRO A 12 -1.80 2.70 12.26
N MET A 13 -3.04 2.48 11.80
CA MET A 13 -3.34 1.73 10.57
C MET A 13 -2.77 2.44 9.34
N LEU A 14 -2.98 3.76 9.27
CA LEU A 14 -2.41 4.65 8.27
C LEU A 14 -1.14 5.28 8.84
N ARG A 15 -0.01 5.07 8.18
CA ARG A 15 1.30 5.50 8.69
C ARG A 15 1.96 6.42 7.68
N ALA A 16 2.39 7.58 8.16
CA ALA A 16 3.16 8.53 7.35
C ALA A 16 4.48 7.91 6.88
N MET A 17 4.98 8.35 5.72
CA MET A 17 6.26 7.87 5.19
C MET A 17 7.41 8.06 6.18
N TYR A 18 7.50 9.25 6.79
CA TYR A 18 8.50 9.56 7.82
C TYR A 18 8.45 8.62 9.04
N LEU A 19 7.27 8.15 9.43
CA LEU A 19 7.15 7.21 10.56
C LEU A 19 7.82 5.87 10.27
N MET A 20 7.79 5.44 9.00
CA MET A 20 8.38 4.18 8.55
C MET A 20 9.84 4.32 8.14
N HIS A 21 10.24 5.51 7.65
CA HIS A 21 11.58 5.81 7.14
C HIS A 21 12.10 7.13 7.73
N PRO A 22 12.45 7.17 9.03
CA PRO A 22 12.83 8.41 9.70
C PRO A 22 14.15 9.00 9.18
N ASP A 23 15.04 8.15 8.67
CA ASP A 23 16.36 8.54 8.14
C ASP A 23 16.31 8.99 6.67
N ASP A 24 15.20 8.73 5.97
CA ASP A 24 15.00 9.15 4.59
C ASP A 24 14.44 10.58 4.54
N LEU A 25 15.27 11.52 4.09
CA LEU A 25 14.89 12.93 3.96
C LEU A 25 13.76 13.15 2.95
N VAL A 26 13.63 12.31 1.93
CA VAL A 26 12.53 12.42 0.95
C VAL A 26 11.21 12.09 1.63
N CYS A 27 11.18 11.02 2.43
CA CYS A 27 10.00 10.59 3.19
C CYS A 27 9.50 11.62 4.21
N ARG A 28 10.35 12.55 4.67
CA ARG A 28 9.96 13.66 5.56
C ARG A 28 9.07 14.69 4.90
N HIS A 29 9.18 14.85 3.59
CA HIS A 29 8.48 15.87 2.83
C HIS A 29 7.24 15.35 2.10
N ILE A 30 6.96 14.04 2.20
CA ILE A 30 5.81 13.44 1.55
C ILE A 30 4.66 13.30 2.55
N ASP A 31 3.58 14.02 2.30
CA ASP A 31 2.36 14.05 3.10
C ASP A 31 1.14 13.45 2.36
N ASP A 32 1.29 13.12 1.08
CA ASP A 32 0.22 12.68 0.18
C ASP A 32 0.38 11.23 -0.32
N GLN A 33 1.31 10.48 0.27
CA GLN A 33 1.43 9.03 0.14
C GLN A 33 1.69 8.41 1.53
N TYR A 34 1.21 7.19 1.76
CA TYR A 34 1.25 6.59 3.09
C TYR A 34 1.32 5.08 3.03
N TYR A 35 1.69 4.49 4.17
CA TYR A 35 1.55 3.06 4.41
C TYR A 35 0.18 2.71 4.94
N PHE A 36 -0.42 1.66 4.40
CA PHE A 36 -1.62 1.01 4.94
C PHE A 36 -1.23 -0.33 5.56
N GLY A 37 -1.11 -0.35 6.88
CA GLY A 37 -0.51 -1.46 7.60
C GLY A 37 1.00 -1.55 7.38
N ASP A 38 1.52 -2.78 7.33
CA ASP A 38 2.96 -3.06 7.24
C ASP A 38 3.51 -3.09 5.80
N ASP A 39 2.65 -3.46 4.85
CA ASP A 39 3.08 -3.95 3.53
C ASP A 39 2.59 -3.13 2.34
N PHE A 40 1.52 -2.35 2.48
CA PHE A 40 0.99 -1.54 1.39
C PHE A 40 1.51 -0.11 1.46
N LEU A 41 1.99 0.41 0.34
CA LEU A 41 2.21 1.83 0.07
C LEU A 41 1.14 2.30 -0.92
N VAL A 42 0.39 3.32 -0.52
CA VAL A 42 -0.75 3.87 -1.28
C VAL A 42 -0.49 5.33 -1.58
N ALA A 43 -0.70 5.74 -2.83
CA ALA A 43 -0.48 7.10 -3.29
C ALA A 43 -1.69 7.61 -4.10
N PRO A 44 -2.78 8.06 -3.43
CA PRO A 44 -4.00 8.47 -4.10
C PRO A 44 -3.77 9.58 -5.15
N VAL A 45 -4.58 9.58 -6.21
CA VAL A 45 -4.55 10.63 -7.24
C VAL A 45 -5.45 11.78 -6.81
N MET A 46 -4.86 12.95 -6.61
CA MET A 46 -5.55 14.13 -6.06
C MET A 46 -5.72 15.26 -7.08
N ASN A 47 -5.64 14.97 -8.38
CA ASN A 47 -5.83 15.95 -9.46
C ASN A 47 -6.76 15.42 -10.56
N SER A 48 -7.29 16.33 -11.36
CA SER A 48 -8.22 16.03 -12.45
C SER A 48 -7.57 15.43 -13.70
N GLN A 49 -6.24 15.40 -13.78
CA GLN A 49 -5.52 14.88 -14.93
C GLN A 49 -5.29 13.36 -14.85
N GLY A 50 -5.55 12.73 -13.70
CA GLY A 50 -5.29 11.30 -13.51
C GLY A 50 -3.79 10.96 -13.41
N VAL A 51 -2.95 11.94 -13.09
CA VAL A 51 -1.48 11.78 -13.09
C VAL A 51 -0.96 11.76 -11.66
N ARG A 52 -0.03 10.87 -11.34
CA ARG A 52 0.59 10.83 -10.01
C ARG A 52 2.09 10.63 -10.11
N SER A 53 2.84 11.21 -9.18
CA SER A 53 4.22 10.79 -8.93
C SER A 53 4.27 10.06 -7.61
N VAL A 54 4.96 8.92 -7.56
CA VAL A 54 5.05 8.05 -6.37
C VAL A 54 6.51 7.85 -6.03
N TYR A 55 6.85 8.00 -4.76
CA TYR A 55 8.18 7.67 -4.25
C TYR A 55 8.15 6.31 -3.58
N LEU A 56 8.95 5.38 -4.10
CA LEU A 56 9.18 4.09 -3.48
C LEU A 56 10.47 4.20 -2.66
N PRO A 57 10.42 4.07 -1.33
CA PRO A 57 11.62 4.09 -0.49
C PRO A 57 12.44 2.81 -0.68
N GLU A 58 13.58 2.71 0.01
CA GLU A 58 14.46 1.53 -0.05
C GLU A 58 13.68 0.21 0.12
N GLY A 59 13.97 -0.74 -0.78
CA GLY A 59 13.34 -2.05 -0.80
C GLY A 59 12.83 -2.44 -2.18
N LYS A 60 12.17 -3.60 -2.24
CA LYS A 60 11.54 -4.11 -3.46
C LYS A 60 10.03 -4.03 -3.34
N TRP A 61 9.42 -3.53 -4.40
CA TRP A 61 8.01 -3.16 -4.44
C TRP A 61 7.33 -3.83 -5.62
N VAL A 62 6.09 -4.24 -5.45
CA VAL A 62 5.29 -4.89 -6.48
C VAL A 62 4.01 -4.10 -6.66
N ASN A 63 3.73 -3.64 -7.87
CA ASN A 63 2.45 -3.03 -8.18
C ASN A 63 1.33 -4.04 -7.92
N PHE A 64 0.36 -3.66 -7.09
CA PHE A 64 -0.69 -4.56 -6.63
C PHE A 64 -1.52 -5.16 -7.77
N PHE A 65 -1.78 -4.35 -8.81
CA PHE A 65 -2.63 -4.69 -9.95
C PHE A 65 -1.84 -5.36 -11.06
N THR A 66 -0.75 -4.75 -11.53
CA THR A 66 0.01 -5.23 -12.70
C THR A 66 1.03 -6.32 -12.37
N LYS A 67 1.37 -6.49 -11.09
CA LYS A 67 2.47 -7.35 -10.60
C LYS A 67 3.87 -6.95 -11.09
N GLU A 68 4.00 -5.77 -11.69
CA GLU A 68 5.30 -5.22 -12.06
C GLU A 68 6.13 -4.92 -10.80
N THR A 69 7.42 -5.23 -10.85
CA THR A 69 8.34 -5.07 -9.72
C THR A 69 9.26 -3.87 -9.89
N PHE A 70 9.50 -3.15 -8.82
CA PHE A 70 10.35 -1.97 -8.76
C PHE A 70 11.37 -2.12 -7.63
N GLU A 71 12.56 -1.57 -7.83
CA GLU A 71 13.59 -1.46 -6.81
C GLU A 71 13.71 0.01 -6.38
N GLY A 72 13.47 0.27 -5.10
CA GLY A 72 13.67 1.57 -4.49
C GLY A 72 15.06 1.71 -3.86
N PRO A 73 15.51 2.92 -3.51
CA PRO A 73 14.72 4.16 -3.52
C PRO A 73 14.60 4.76 -4.93
N CYS A 74 13.38 5.03 -5.40
CA CYS A 74 13.15 5.65 -6.71
C CYS A 74 11.84 6.45 -6.79
N TRP A 75 11.79 7.37 -7.75
CA TRP A 75 10.58 8.11 -8.11
C TRP A 75 9.98 7.54 -9.39
N LEU A 76 8.74 7.08 -9.31
CA LEU A 76 7.89 6.80 -10.46
C LEU A 76 7.17 8.10 -10.82
N LYS A 77 7.65 8.79 -11.86
CA LYS A 77 7.17 10.13 -12.22
C LYS A 77 6.04 10.07 -13.22
N ASP A 78 5.06 10.95 -13.01
CA ASP A 78 3.97 11.24 -13.95
C ASP A 78 3.24 9.99 -14.48
N ILE A 79 3.03 9.00 -13.59
CA ILE A 79 2.29 7.80 -13.93
C ILE A 79 0.84 8.16 -14.23
N GLN A 80 0.34 7.63 -15.35
CA GLN A 80 -1.07 7.74 -15.73
C GLN A 80 -1.86 6.68 -14.97
N VAL A 81 -2.91 7.10 -14.28
CA VAL A 81 -3.74 6.24 -13.45
C VAL A 81 -5.19 6.31 -13.94
N PRO A 82 -5.82 5.18 -14.29
CA PRO A 82 -7.24 5.14 -14.59
C PRO A 82 -8.09 5.66 -13.42
N LEU A 83 -9.25 6.25 -13.72
CA LEU A 83 -10.15 6.80 -12.70
C LEU A 83 -10.66 5.75 -11.70
N GLU A 84 -10.72 4.49 -12.12
CA GLU A 84 -11.20 3.36 -11.32
C GLU A 84 -10.13 2.78 -10.39
N GLU A 85 -8.89 3.28 -10.48
CA GLU A 85 -7.74 2.74 -9.76
C GLU A 85 -7.00 3.84 -8.97
N MET A 86 -6.14 3.41 -8.07
CA MET A 86 -5.12 4.27 -7.47
C MET A 86 -3.81 3.50 -7.37
N PRO A 87 -2.65 4.17 -7.42
CA PRO A 87 -1.36 3.50 -7.25
C PRO A 87 -1.27 2.84 -5.88
N VAL A 88 -1.09 1.52 -5.89
CA VAL A 88 -0.87 0.69 -4.72
C VAL A 88 0.32 -0.23 -4.99
N TYR A 89 1.30 -0.17 -4.10
CA TYR A 89 2.50 -1.00 -4.16
C TYR A 89 2.60 -1.83 -2.89
N VAL A 90 2.92 -3.11 -3.04
CA VAL A 90 3.10 -4.06 -1.96
C VAL A 90 4.58 -4.36 -1.80
N ARG A 91 5.07 -4.46 -0.58
CA ARG A 91 6.42 -4.97 -0.32
C ARG A 91 6.59 -6.36 -0.92
N GLN A 92 7.66 -6.60 -1.66
CA GLN A 92 7.95 -7.93 -2.20
C GLN A 92 8.15 -8.95 -1.08
N GLY A 93 7.56 -10.13 -1.25
CA GLY A 93 7.52 -11.21 -0.28
C GLY A 93 6.38 -11.10 0.74
N ALA A 94 5.57 -10.03 0.71
CA ALA A 94 4.44 -9.89 1.62
C ALA A 94 3.37 -10.95 1.34
N SER A 95 2.88 -11.59 2.40
CA SER A 95 1.79 -12.57 2.34
C SER A 95 0.49 -11.92 2.81
N ILE A 96 -0.37 -11.57 1.87
CA ILE A 96 -1.62 -10.86 2.15
C ILE A 96 -2.80 -11.86 2.16
N PRO A 97 -3.53 -12.00 3.28
CA PRO A 97 -4.77 -12.77 3.29
C PRO A 97 -5.86 -11.99 2.54
N MET A 98 -6.35 -12.57 1.46
CA MET A 98 -7.42 -12.02 0.63
C MET A 98 -8.63 -12.94 0.65
N TYR A 99 -9.81 -12.33 0.72
CA TYR A 99 -11.06 -13.06 0.63
C TYR A 99 -11.53 -13.08 -0.84
N PRO A 100 -11.63 -14.26 -1.49
CA PRO A 100 -11.80 -14.33 -2.94
C PRO A 100 -13.25 -14.17 -3.41
N GLN A 101 -14.22 -14.19 -2.50
CA GLN A 101 -15.65 -14.18 -2.85
C GLN A 101 -16.27 -12.82 -2.54
N ALA A 102 -17.18 -12.37 -3.40
CA ALA A 102 -18.02 -11.22 -3.09
C ALA A 102 -18.97 -11.57 -1.94
N VAL A 103 -19.09 -10.66 -0.98
CA VAL A 103 -20.02 -10.74 0.15
C VAL A 103 -20.73 -9.40 0.27
N ALA A 104 -21.96 -9.40 0.79
CA ALA A 104 -22.71 -8.17 0.98
C ALA A 104 -22.27 -7.43 2.26
N CYS A 105 -21.80 -8.15 3.28
CA CYS A 105 -21.28 -7.60 4.52
C CYS A 105 -20.20 -8.50 5.14
N THR A 106 -19.52 -8.00 6.18
CA THR A 106 -18.46 -8.75 6.89
C THR A 106 -18.99 -9.97 7.63
N ASP A 107 -20.27 -10.00 8.00
CA ASP A 107 -20.86 -11.13 8.74
C ASP A 107 -21.01 -12.39 7.86
N GLU A 108 -21.05 -12.23 6.54
CA GLU A 108 -21.12 -13.33 5.58
C GLU A 108 -19.74 -13.94 5.25
N MET A 109 -18.65 -13.35 5.76
CA MET A 109 -17.30 -13.83 5.49
C MET A 109 -16.99 -15.11 6.27
N ASP A 110 -16.67 -16.18 5.53
CA ASP A 110 -16.14 -17.42 6.10
C ASP A 110 -14.60 -17.43 6.00
N MET A 111 -13.92 -17.03 7.07
CA MET A 111 -12.46 -16.88 7.09
C MET A 111 -11.69 -18.14 6.72
N SER A 112 -12.30 -19.34 6.75
CA SER A 112 -11.65 -20.56 6.26
C SER A 112 -11.40 -20.55 4.74
N LYS A 113 -12.11 -19.69 4.00
CA LYS A 113 -11.97 -19.49 2.55
C LYS A 113 -10.96 -18.40 2.17
N ALA A 114 -10.37 -17.72 3.15
CA ALA A 114 -9.33 -16.73 2.87
C ALA A 114 -8.10 -17.41 2.25
N ILE A 115 -7.55 -16.81 1.21
CA ILE A 115 -6.34 -17.28 0.53
C ILE A 115 -5.20 -16.31 0.80
N ASN A 116 -3.99 -16.83 0.97
CA ASN A 116 -2.80 -15.99 1.08
C ASN A 116 -2.23 -15.76 -0.32
N VAL A 117 -2.16 -14.49 -0.72
CA VAL A 117 -1.50 -14.07 -1.95
C VAL A 117 -0.13 -13.52 -1.59
N VAL A 118 0.91 -14.09 -2.19
CA VAL A 118 2.28 -13.61 -2.04
C VAL A 118 2.59 -12.68 -3.21
N PHE A 119 3.10 -11.50 -2.90
CA PHE A 119 3.50 -10.48 -3.87
C PHE A 119 5.00 -10.49 -4.11
#